data_AF-A0A7J9Y0M7-F1
#
_entry.id   AF-A0A7J9Y0M7-F1
#
_cell.length_a   1.000
_cell.length_b   1.000
_cell.length_c   1.000
_cell.angle_alpha   90.00
_cell.angle_beta   90.00
_cell.angle_gamma   90.00
#
_symmetry.space_group_name_H-M   'P 1'
#
loop_
_entity.id
_entity.type
_entity.pdbx_description
1 polymer ?
#
loop_
_entity_poly.entity_id
_entity_poly.type
_entity_poly.pdbx_seq_one_letter_code
_entity_poly.pdbx_strand_id
1 'polypeptide(L)'
;MTVGSAIFQVVHAVEHFAQVGYWVIHPTDAPWVTPWAAYLVTGLSPYGPPGMGVELLHLIGNLIFFFGVVFLAILVRVIGGSVAAARATKLTLWVQGIHVLEHVALTLSLAMTGRAMGLSTVFGAITGPSLFTYRIWWHFAINLVGTILLARALWQLRPALATARHRETPFSGWAVAPWPAATSAQPREKRDVAAVAKLGPMIFAFHLAGAPREAPATETAATEALDLALSRAARTADDAREAAPAAGADTASGPTDQAIARKPGPVLSKARDLGLRIATVVAAVATVVLAVHISFVLLGANEHNVLVSFFCARADEFALGFQDVFVNPDPRASALVNYGLAGLLYLFAWRALVHLRKPT
;
A
#
# COMPACT_ATOMS: atom_id res chain seq x y z
N MET A 1 2.57 -14.53 5.71
CA MET A 1 3.35 -13.28 5.64
C MET A 1 3.71 -12.72 7.02
N THR A 2 2.78 -12.47 7.95
CA THR A 2 3.11 -11.91 9.29
C THR A 2 4.09 -12.75 10.10
N VAL A 3 3.87 -14.07 10.15
CA VAL A 3 4.73 -14.98 10.94
C VAL A 3 6.16 -14.97 10.40
N GLY A 4 6.33 -15.06 9.08
CA GLY A 4 7.64 -14.99 8.44
C GLY A 4 8.35 -13.67 8.71
N SER A 5 7.66 -12.52 8.58
CA SER A 5 8.25 -11.22 8.89
C SER A 5 8.58 -11.04 10.38
N ALA A 6 7.75 -11.59 11.28
CA ALA A 6 8.04 -11.58 12.71
C ALA A 6 9.28 -12.44 13.04
N ILE A 7 9.39 -13.64 12.46
CA ILE A 7 10.58 -14.50 12.60
C ILE A 7 11.81 -13.76 12.06
N PHE A 8 11.72 -13.20 10.86
CA PHE A 8 12.78 -12.40 10.25
C PHE A 8 13.21 -11.27 11.19
N GLN A 9 12.27 -10.51 11.76
CA GLN A 9 12.58 -9.42 12.68
C GLN A 9 13.27 -9.91 13.97
N VAL A 10 12.87 -11.06 14.50
CA VAL A 10 13.54 -11.64 15.68
C VAL A 10 14.99 -12.01 15.33
N VAL A 11 15.21 -12.68 14.20
CA VAL A 11 16.57 -13.04 13.75
C VAL A 11 17.42 -11.78 13.52
N HIS A 12 16.86 -10.78 12.83
CA HIS A 12 17.51 -9.49 12.56
C HIS A 12 17.85 -8.74 13.87
N ALA A 13 16.93 -8.72 14.83
CA ALA A 13 17.19 -8.13 16.14
C ALA A 13 18.32 -8.87 16.88
N VAL A 14 18.34 -10.21 16.85
CA VAL A 14 19.42 -11.02 17.44
C VAL A 14 20.77 -10.70 16.82
N GLU A 15 20.82 -10.52 15.49
CA GLU A 15 22.06 -10.11 14.81
C GLU A 15 22.55 -8.74 15.27
N HIS A 16 21.65 -7.76 15.44
CA HIS A 16 22.01 -6.47 16.03
C HIS A 16 22.46 -6.57 17.49
N PHE A 17 21.85 -7.44 18.31
CA PHE A 17 22.33 -7.72 19.66
C PHE A 17 23.76 -8.28 19.66
N ALA A 18 24.06 -9.20 18.74
CA ALA A 18 25.40 -9.75 18.59
C ALA A 18 26.41 -8.68 18.11
N GLN A 19 26.02 -7.81 17.18
CA GLN A 19 26.83 -6.67 16.75
C GLN A 19 27.14 -5.70 17.90
N VAL A 20 26.15 -5.35 18.73
CA VAL A 20 26.36 -4.52 19.92
C VAL A 20 27.29 -5.23 20.91
N GLY A 21 27.07 -6.52 21.17
CA GLY A 21 27.93 -7.31 22.07
C GLY A 21 29.38 -7.36 21.58
N TYR A 22 29.59 -7.58 20.27
CA TYR A 22 30.92 -7.54 19.67
C TYR A 22 31.56 -6.16 19.81
N TRP A 23 30.82 -5.09 19.51
CA TRP A 23 31.30 -3.71 19.59
C TRP A 23 31.69 -3.31 21.02
N VAL A 24 30.95 -3.75 22.04
CA VAL A 24 31.30 -3.49 23.45
C VAL A 24 32.68 -4.05 23.79
N ILE A 25 33.06 -5.18 23.19
CA ILE A 25 34.37 -5.83 23.40
C ILE A 25 35.43 -5.23 22.47
N HIS A 26 35.04 -4.76 21.29
CA HIS A 26 35.93 -4.28 20.23
C HIS A 26 35.46 -2.92 19.66
N PRO A 27 35.48 -1.84 20.45
CA PRO A 27 34.85 -0.57 20.08
C PRO A 27 35.58 0.18 18.94
N THR A 28 36.83 -0.20 18.66
CA THR A 28 37.67 0.38 17.61
C THR A 28 37.70 -0.44 16.32
N ASP A 29 37.18 -1.66 16.37
CA ASP A 29 37.24 -2.58 15.24
C ASP A 29 36.06 -2.34 14.29
N ALA A 30 36.18 -2.87 13.08
CA ALA A 30 35.05 -2.87 12.15
C ALA A 30 33.86 -3.62 12.75
N PRO A 31 32.61 -3.19 12.47
CA PRO A 31 31.42 -3.90 12.93
C PRO A 31 31.45 -5.36 12.50
N TRP A 32 31.16 -6.26 13.42
CA TRP A 32 31.05 -7.68 13.11
C TRP A 32 29.87 -7.96 12.18
N VAL A 33 30.06 -8.88 11.24
CA VAL A 33 29.04 -9.34 10.30
C VAL A 33 29.05 -10.87 10.32
N THR A 34 27.87 -11.49 10.37
CA THR A 34 27.76 -12.94 10.30
C THR A 34 28.27 -13.47 8.94
N PRO A 35 28.76 -14.73 8.84
CA PRO A 35 29.25 -15.26 7.57
C PRO A 35 28.23 -15.21 6.43
N TRP A 36 26.96 -15.45 6.73
CA TRP A 36 25.89 -15.39 5.73
C TRP A 36 25.55 -13.95 5.34
N ALA A 37 25.55 -13.00 6.28
CA ALA A 37 25.35 -11.59 5.96
C ALA A 37 26.53 -11.07 5.12
N ALA A 38 27.77 -11.48 5.41
CA ALA A 38 28.94 -11.12 4.61
C ALA A 38 28.78 -11.63 3.15
N TYR A 39 28.34 -12.88 2.98
CA TYR A 39 28.04 -13.42 1.65
C TYR A 39 26.97 -12.60 0.91
N LEU A 40 25.89 -12.22 1.61
CA LEU A 40 24.83 -11.39 1.02
C LEU A 40 25.32 -9.98 0.68
N VAL A 41 26.11 -9.33 1.56
CA VAL A 41 26.69 -8.00 1.32
C VAL A 41 27.54 -8.02 0.06
N THR A 42 28.47 -8.96 -0.06
CA THR A 42 29.33 -9.10 -1.25
C THR A 42 28.50 -9.43 -2.48
N GLY A 43 27.48 -10.29 -2.33
CA GLY A 43 26.61 -10.68 -3.43
C GLY A 43 25.67 -9.58 -3.92
N LEU A 44 25.20 -8.68 -3.04
CA LEU A 44 24.24 -7.63 -3.39
C LEU A 44 24.89 -6.50 -4.21
N SER A 45 26.17 -6.24 -4.02
CA SER A 45 26.88 -5.19 -4.74
C SER A 45 28.36 -5.54 -4.95
N PRO A 46 28.66 -6.50 -5.85
CA PRO A 46 30.03 -6.97 -6.07
C PRO A 46 30.94 -5.89 -6.68
N TYR A 47 30.35 -4.93 -7.39
CA TYR A 47 31.06 -3.84 -8.08
C TYR A 47 30.66 -2.45 -7.56
N GLY A 48 29.88 -2.36 -6.48
CA GLY A 48 29.45 -1.09 -5.92
C GLY A 48 30.52 -0.42 -5.05
N PRO A 49 30.29 0.84 -4.65
CA PRO A 49 31.18 1.52 -3.73
C PRO A 49 31.25 0.79 -2.38
N PRO A 50 32.35 0.94 -1.62
CA PRO A 50 32.49 0.32 -0.31
C PRO A 50 31.28 0.63 0.59
N GLY A 51 30.69 -0.41 1.17
CA GLY A 51 29.50 -0.30 2.01
C GLY A 51 28.16 -0.41 1.26
N MET A 52 28.12 -0.35 -0.07
CA MET A 52 26.86 -0.44 -0.84
C MET A 52 26.08 -1.73 -0.54
N GLY A 53 26.76 -2.86 -0.53
CA GLY A 53 26.14 -4.15 -0.18
C GLY A 53 25.55 -4.16 1.23
N VAL A 54 26.16 -3.44 2.18
CA VAL A 54 25.67 -3.32 3.56
C VAL A 54 24.41 -2.47 3.60
N GLU A 55 24.40 -1.32 2.94
CA GLU A 55 23.20 -0.46 2.89
C GLU A 55 22.03 -1.16 2.21
N LEU A 56 22.29 -1.87 1.11
CA LEU A 56 21.29 -2.68 0.40
C LEU A 56 20.74 -3.80 1.28
N LEU A 57 21.60 -4.53 1.99
CA LEU A 57 21.16 -5.61 2.86
C LEU A 57 20.22 -5.09 3.95
N HIS A 58 20.59 -3.98 4.60
CA HIS A 58 19.72 -3.36 5.61
C HIS A 58 18.43 -2.82 5.00
N LEU A 59 18.48 -2.17 3.83
CA LEU A 59 17.29 -1.66 3.16
C LEU A 59 16.28 -2.78 2.89
N ILE A 60 16.73 -3.90 2.32
CA ILE A 60 15.89 -5.07 2.05
C ILE A 60 15.30 -5.62 3.35
N GLY A 61 16.14 -5.83 4.38
CA GLY A 61 15.68 -6.37 5.66
C GLY A 61 14.60 -5.48 6.30
N ASN A 62 14.81 -4.17 6.29
CA ASN A 62 13.85 -3.21 6.83
C ASN A 62 12.57 -3.13 5.99
N LEU A 63 12.63 -3.31 4.67
CA LEU A 63 11.43 -3.42 3.83
C LEU A 63 10.62 -4.68 4.19
N ILE A 64 11.27 -5.85 4.32
CA ILE A 64 10.60 -7.10 4.74
C ILE A 64 9.88 -6.91 6.07
N PHE A 65 10.53 -6.24 7.03
CA PHE A 65 9.90 -5.95 8.32
C PHE A 65 8.73 -4.97 8.17
N PHE A 66 8.94 -3.85 7.50
CA PHE A 66 7.92 -2.83 7.27
C PHE A 66 6.65 -3.41 6.64
N PHE A 67 6.77 -4.23 5.60
CA PHE A 67 5.59 -4.86 4.97
C PHE A 67 4.92 -5.90 5.84
N GLY A 68 5.66 -6.60 6.69
CA GLY A 68 5.05 -7.45 7.71
C GLY A 68 4.19 -6.66 8.69
N VAL A 69 4.66 -5.48 9.11
CA VAL A 69 3.90 -4.58 9.99
C VAL A 69 2.69 -3.98 9.26
N VAL A 70 2.82 -3.63 7.98
CA VAL A 70 1.68 -3.18 7.14
C VAL A 70 0.61 -4.27 7.10
N PHE A 71 1.02 -5.50 6.83
CA PHE A 71 0.12 -6.65 6.81
C PHE A 71 -0.53 -6.88 8.20
N LEU A 72 0.23 -6.77 9.30
CA LEU A 72 -0.32 -6.81 10.65
C LEU A 72 -1.36 -5.69 10.87
N ALA A 73 -1.12 -4.48 10.39
CA ALA A 73 -2.04 -3.35 10.53
C ALA A 73 -3.35 -3.58 9.77
N ILE A 74 -3.29 -4.30 8.66
CA ILE A 74 -4.48 -4.74 7.93
C ILE A 74 -5.20 -5.83 8.73
N LEU A 75 -4.46 -6.82 9.23
CA LEU A 75 -5.00 -7.93 10.01
C LEU A 75 -5.76 -7.42 11.25
N VAL A 76 -5.14 -6.54 12.04
CA VAL A 76 -5.77 -5.89 13.21
C VAL A 76 -7.10 -5.23 12.83
N ARG A 77 -7.17 -4.57 11.67
CA ARG A 77 -8.42 -3.94 11.19
C ARG A 77 -9.44 -4.93 10.65
N VAL A 78 -9.02 -6.09 10.15
CA VAL A 78 -9.91 -7.10 9.56
C VAL A 78 -10.57 -7.93 10.66
N ILE A 79 -9.81 -8.38 11.65
CA ILE A 79 -10.33 -9.28 12.70
C ILE A 79 -10.92 -8.53 13.91
N GLY A 80 -11.00 -7.20 13.85
CA GLY A 80 -11.53 -6.38 14.94
C GLY A 80 -10.60 -6.37 16.17
N GLY A 81 -9.29 -6.24 15.95
CA GLY A 81 -8.32 -6.14 17.03
C GLY A 81 -8.56 -4.93 17.94
N SER A 82 -8.04 -5.01 19.17
CA SER A 82 -8.23 -3.95 20.17
C SER A 82 -7.67 -2.60 19.72
N VAL A 83 -8.20 -1.51 20.28
CA VAL A 83 -7.66 -0.14 20.06
C VAL A 83 -6.17 -0.08 20.39
N ALA A 84 -5.75 -0.79 21.43
CA ALA A 84 -4.36 -0.89 21.83
C ALA A 84 -3.51 -1.54 20.72
N ALA A 85 -3.98 -2.66 20.13
CA ALA A 85 -3.27 -3.34 19.04
C ALA A 85 -3.14 -2.43 17.81
N ALA A 86 -4.20 -1.69 17.49
CA ALA A 86 -4.20 -0.73 16.39
C ALA A 86 -3.19 0.42 16.64
N ARG A 87 -3.13 0.96 17.85
CA ARG A 87 -2.15 1.99 18.24
C ARG A 87 -0.72 1.47 18.18
N ALA A 88 -0.44 0.31 18.78
CA ALA A 88 0.88 -0.30 18.77
C ALA A 88 1.38 -0.56 17.34
N THR A 89 0.51 -1.10 16.49
CA THR A 89 0.86 -1.33 15.07
C THR A 89 1.09 -0.02 14.32
N LYS A 90 0.28 1.02 14.55
CA LYS A 90 0.49 2.34 13.95
C LYS A 90 1.82 2.96 14.37
N LEU A 91 2.20 2.87 15.65
CA LEU A 91 3.50 3.35 16.12
C LEU A 91 4.65 2.55 15.49
N THR A 92 4.51 1.22 15.40
CA THR A 92 5.50 0.37 14.74
C THR A 92 5.69 0.79 13.27
N LEU A 93 4.60 1.05 12.55
CA LEU A 93 4.65 1.56 11.17
C LEU A 93 5.40 2.88 11.05
N TRP A 94 5.20 3.80 11.99
CA TRP A 94 5.93 5.08 11.97
C TRP A 94 7.42 4.90 12.20
N VAL A 95 7.79 4.13 13.23
CA VAL A 95 9.20 3.86 13.55
C VAL A 95 9.89 3.17 12.37
N GLN A 96 9.28 2.13 11.81
CA GLN A 96 9.84 1.40 10.68
C GLN A 96 9.80 2.20 9.38
N GLY A 97 8.80 3.06 9.18
CA GLY A 97 8.73 3.95 8.03
C GLY A 97 9.89 4.95 8.03
N ILE A 98 10.18 5.58 9.17
CA ILE A 98 11.34 6.48 9.32
C ILE A 98 12.64 5.71 9.06
N HIS A 99 12.76 4.49 9.61
CA HIS A 99 13.95 3.66 9.45
C HIS A 99 14.20 3.26 7.99
N VAL A 100 13.15 2.83 7.27
CA VAL A 100 13.23 2.52 5.83
C VAL A 100 13.63 3.75 5.03
N LEU A 101 13.01 4.91 5.29
CA LEU A 101 13.34 6.15 4.61
C LEU A 101 14.81 6.54 4.80
N GLU A 102 15.34 6.30 6.00
CA GLU A 102 16.75 6.52 6.25
C GLU A 102 17.65 5.60 5.43
N HIS A 103 17.35 4.29 5.36
CA HIS A 103 18.14 3.40 4.52
C HIS A 103 18.03 3.71 3.03
N VAL A 104 16.87 4.17 2.56
CA VAL A 104 16.73 4.71 1.21
C VAL A 104 17.66 5.91 1.03
N ALA A 105 17.68 6.86 1.97
CA ALA A 105 18.56 8.01 1.92
C ALA A 105 20.05 7.60 1.93
N LEU A 106 20.47 6.70 2.81
CA LEU A 106 21.84 6.18 2.90
C LEU A 106 22.26 5.46 1.61
N THR A 107 21.40 4.60 1.06
CA THR A 107 21.67 3.83 -0.16
C THR A 107 21.80 4.77 -1.37
N LEU A 108 20.85 5.68 -1.55
CA LEU A 108 20.85 6.61 -2.69
C LEU A 108 22.02 7.60 -2.60
N SER A 109 22.27 8.19 -1.43
CA SER A 109 23.40 9.09 -1.24
C SER A 109 24.73 8.38 -1.46
N LEU A 110 24.89 7.13 -0.99
CA LEU A 110 26.08 6.35 -1.23
C LEU A 110 26.26 6.04 -2.72
N ALA A 111 25.18 5.71 -3.43
CA ALA A 111 25.21 5.45 -4.87
C ALA A 111 25.61 6.69 -5.68
N MET A 112 25.09 7.86 -5.29
CA MET A 112 25.25 9.10 -6.04
C MET A 112 26.54 9.85 -5.70
N THR A 113 26.98 9.80 -4.44
CA THR A 113 28.06 10.65 -3.91
C THR A 113 29.25 9.87 -3.38
N GLY A 114 29.15 8.53 -3.32
CA GLY A 114 30.14 7.68 -2.66
C GLY A 114 30.14 7.78 -1.13
N ARG A 115 29.17 8.48 -0.52
CA ARG A 115 29.04 8.66 0.93
C ARG A 115 27.61 8.44 1.37
N ALA A 116 27.41 7.60 2.38
CA ALA A 116 26.10 7.41 2.99
C ALA A 116 25.74 8.62 3.87
N MET A 117 24.59 9.25 3.58
CA MET A 117 24.05 10.42 4.28
C MET A 117 22.64 10.12 4.81
N GLY A 118 22.50 10.17 6.13
CA GLY A 118 21.27 9.87 6.87
C GLY A 118 21.42 10.17 8.37
N LEU A 119 20.37 9.95 9.16
CA LEU A 119 20.36 10.29 10.60
C LEU A 119 21.51 9.62 11.35
N SER A 120 21.73 8.33 11.12
CA SER A 120 22.81 7.45 11.62
C SER A 120 24.21 7.84 11.18
N THR A 121 24.35 8.82 10.30
CA THR A 121 25.65 9.39 9.90
C THR A 121 25.73 10.88 10.26
N VAL A 122 24.69 11.41 10.90
CA VAL A 122 24.43 12.84 11.09
C VAL A 122 24.60 13.57 9.74
N PHE A 123 23.92 13.05 8.73
CA PHE A 123 23.98 13.53 7.35
C PHE A 123 25.41 13.60 6.78
N GLY A 124 26.24 12.60 7.13
CA GLY A 124 27.63 12.49 6.71
C GLY A 124 28.64 13.30 7.54
N ALA A 125 28.19 13.96 8.62
CA ALA A 125 29.06 14.77 9.48
C ALA A 125 30.01 13.93 10.36
N ILE A 126 29.63 12.70 10.70
CA ILE A 126 30.48 11.79 11.49
C ILE A 126 31.32 10.90 10.56
N THR A 127 32.60 10.72 10.87
CA THR A 127 33.53 9.86 10.13
C THR A 127 34.42 9.06 11.08
N GLY A 128 35.14 8.06 10.56
CA GLY A 128 36.06 7.25 11.36
C GLY A 128 35.34 6.31 12.35
N PRO A 129 36.02 5.87 13.42
CA PRO A 129 35.47 4.89 14.37
C PRO A 129 34.17 5.34 15.07
N SER A 130 34.01 6.64 15.32
CA SER A 130 32.79 7.19 15.95
C SER A 130 31.55 7.02 15.08
N LEU A 131 31.71 6.94 13.75
CA LEU A 131 30.62 6.64 12.82
C LEU A 131 30.06 5.24 13.10
N PHE A 132 30.92 4.24 13.27
CA PHE A 132 30.49 2.87 13.53
C PHE A 132 29.73 2.78 14.84
N THR A 133 30.26 3.39 15.91
CA THR A 133 29.59 3.47 17.21
C THR A 133 28.19 4.06 17.07
N TYR A 134 28.07 5.24 16.46
CA TYR A 134 26.79 5.92 16.35
C TYR A 134 25.80 5.13 15.48
N ARG A 135 26.26 4.57 14.36
CA ARG A 135 25.44 3.71 13.50
C ARG A 135 24.95 2.47 14.23
N ILE A 136 25.82 1.73 14.92
CA ILE A 136 25.44 0.51 15.64
C ILE A 136 24.34 0.82 16.66
N TRP A 137 24.53 1.86 17.49
CA TRP A 137 23.55 2.24 18.51
C TRP A 137 22.24 2.75 17.91
N TRP A 138 22.30 3.54 16.84
CA TRP A 138 21.10 4.02 16.15
C TRP A 138 20.24 2.87 15.60
N HIS A 139 20.84 2.00 14.80
CA HIS A 139 20.13 0.88 14.18
C HIS A 139 19.64 -0.11 15.24
N PHE A 140 20.43 -0.37 16.29
CA PHE A 140 20.00 -1.20 17.41
C PHE A 140 18.77 -0.61 18.12
N ALA A 141 18.80 0.68 18.48
CA ALA A 141 17.71 1.31 19.21
C ALA A 141 16.40 1.32 18.41
N ILE A 142 16.44 1.70 17.14
CA ILE A 142 15.24 1.79 16.31
C ILE A 142 14.65 0.40 16.01
N ASN A 143 15.49 -0.62 15.79
CA ASN A 143 15.04 -2.00 15.65
C ASN A 143 14.47 -2.57 16.95
N LEU A 144 15.10 -2.28 18.10
CA LEU A 144 14.62 -2.73 19.40
C LEU A 144 13.24 -2.16 19.70
N VAL A 145 13.06 -0.84 19.52
CA VAL A 145 11.76 -0.18 19.70
C VAL A 145 10.71 -0.76 18.75
N GLY A 146 11.04 -0.94 17.47
CA GLY A 146 10.15 -1.57 16.49
C GLY A 146 9.73 -2.99 16.90
N THR A 147 10.68 -3.78 17.40
CA THR A 147 10.46 -5.17 17.83
C THR A 147 9.56 -5.23 19.07
N ILE A 148 9.79 -4.38 20.07
CA ILE A 148 8.96 -4.29 21.27
C ILE A 148 7.52 -3.90 20.91
N LEU A 149 7.35 -2.90 20.03
CA LEU A 149 6.03 -2.46 19.59
C LEU A 149 5.29 -3.55 18.78
N LEU A 150 6.02 -4.27 17.90
CA LEU A 150 5.48 -5.43 17.17
C LEU A 150 5.03 -6.52 18.15
N ALA A 151 5.88 -6.92 19.10
CA ALA A 151 5.56 -7.93 20.09
C ALA A 151 4.32 -7.54 20.91
N ARG A 152 4.23 -6.27 21.32
CA ARG A 152 3.05 -5.71 22.00
C ARG A 152 1.80 -5.78 21.14
N ALA A 153 1.89 -5.42 19.86
CA ALA A 153 0.77 -5.50 18.93
C ALA A 153 0.27 -6.93 18.75
N LEU A 154 1.20 -7.88 18.55
CA LEU A 154 0.89 -9.31 18.43
C LEU A 154 0.25 -9.86 19.71
N TRP A 155 0.79 -9.52 20.88
CA TRP A 155 0.24 -9.93 22.18
C TRP A 155 -1.22 -9.49 22.34
N GLN A 156 -1.52 -8.23 22.00
CA GLN A 156 -2.85 -7.66 22.10
C GLN A 156 -3.82 -8.18 21.03
N LEU A 157 -3.30 -8.80 19.97
CA LEU A 157 -4.08 -9.45 18.93
C LEU A 157 -4.45 -10.90 19.26
N ARG A 158 -3.75 -11.54 20.21
CA ARG A 158 -3.98 -12.96 20.58
C ARG A 158 -5.44 -13.29 20.91
N PRO A 159 -6.20 -12.48 21.68
CA PRO A 159 -7.59 -12.80 21.98
C PRO A 159 -8.47 -12.82 20.73
N ALA A 160 -8.28 -11.86 19.82
CA ALA A 160 -9.04 -11.79 18.57
C ALA A 160 -8.74 -12.98 17.64
N LEU A 161 -7.48 -13.42 17.60
CA LEU A 161 -7.08 -14.61 16.85
C LEU A 161 -7.69 -15.89 17.42
N ALA A 162 -7.75 -16.03 18.76
CA ALA A 162 -8.40 -17.17 19.40
C ALA A 162 -9.90 -17.23 19.04
N THR A 163 -10.60 -16.09 19.14
CA THR A 163 -12.02 -16.00 18.76
C THR A 163 -12.25 -16.30 17.28
N ALA A 164 -11.37 -15.83 16.39
CA ALA A 164 -11.47 -16.11 14.96
C ALA A 164 -11.31 -17.61 14.66
N ARG A 165 -10.35 -18.27 15.31
CA ARG A 165 -10.12 -19.72 15.17
C ARG A 165 -11.33 -20.56 15.60
N HIS A 166 -12.04 -20.14 16.65
CA HIS A 166 -13.26 -20.83 17.10
C HIS A 166 -14.46 -20.67 16.16
N ARG A 167 -14.47 -19.68 15.27
CA ARG A 167 -15.52 -19.58 14.23
C ARG A 167 -15.29 -20.54 13.06
N GLU A 168 -14.10 -21.11 12.94
CA GLU A 168 -13.74 -22.04 11.87
C GLU A 168 -13.98 -23.52 12.24
N THR A 169 -14.52 -23.83 13.44
CA THR A 169 -14.99 -25.20 13.74
C THR A 169 -16.29 -25.50 12.99
N PRO A 170 -16.45 -26.76 12.53
CA PRO A 170 -16.67 -27.05 11.14
C PRO A 170 -18.04 -26.61 10.68
N PHE A 171 -18.03 -26.18 9.44
CA PHE A 171 -19.09 -26.32 8.46
C PHE A 171 -19.60 -27.79 8.41
N SER A 172 -20.13 -28.34 9.52
CA SER A 172 -20.86 -29.62 9.57
C SER A 172 -22.33 -29.45 9.16
N GLY A 173 -22.70 -28.23 8.74
CA GLY A 173 -24.05 -27.85 8.34
C GLY A 173 -24.35 -27.88 6.84
N TRP A 174 -23.40 -28.25 5.97
CA TRP A 174 -23.76 -28.78 4.63
C TRP A 174 -24.06 -30.27 4.71
N ALA A 175 -24.98 -30.63 5.61
CA ALA A 175 -26.02 -31.53 5.16
C ALA A 175 -26.65 -30.80 3.96
N VAL A 176 -26.27 -31.21 2.75
CA VAL A 176 -26.97 -30.85 1.52
C VAL A 176 -28.44 -31.14 1.82
N ALA A 177 -29.23 -30.10 2.08
CA ALA A 177 -30.67 -30.27 2.12
C ALA A 177 -31.01 -30.91 0.77
N PRO A 178 -31.62 -32.12 0.73
CA PRO A 178 -31.94 -32.76 -0.52
C PRO A 178 -32.69 -31.76 -1.38
N TRP A 179 -32.18 -31.56 -2.59
CA TRP A 179 -32.72 -30.65 -3.58
C TRP A 179 -34.26 -30.79 -3.58
N PRO A 180 -35.05 -29.72 -3.39
CA PRO A 180 -36.49 -29.85 -3.47
C PRO A 180 -36.81 -30.41 -4.85
N ALA A 181 -37.41 -31.60 -4.86
CA ALA A 181 -37.85 -32.25 -6.08
C ALA A 181 -38.61 -31.23 -6.92
N ALA A 182 -38.15 -31.03 -8.16
CA ALA A 182 -38.63 -30.00 -9.05
C ALA A 182 -40.15 -30.04 -9.14
N THR A 183 -40.82 -29.10 -8.50
CA THR A 183 -42.24 -28.87 -8.72
C THR A 183 -42.40 -28.33 -10.13
N SER A 184 -43.14 -29.10 -10.91
CA SER A 184 -43.50 -28.89 -12.30
C SER A 184 -43.85 -27.44 -12.63
N ALA A 185 -43.26 -27.01 -13.75
CA ALA A 185 -43.52 -25.82 -14.55
C ALA A 185 -44.88 -25.11 -14.36
N GLN A 186 -44.80 -23.81 -14.09
CA GLN A 186 -45.82 -22.83 -14.46
C GLN A 186 -45.31 -22.06 -15.70
N PRO A 187 -46.14 -21.82 -16.73
CA PRO A 187 -45.69 -21.19 -17.97
C PRO A 187 -45.40 -19.71 -17.75
N ARG A 188 -44.16 -19.28 -18.02
CA ARG A 188 -43.79 -17.86 -18.03
C ARG A 188 -44.41 -17.16 -19.23
N GLU A 189 -45.28 -16.21 -18.92
CA GLU A 189 -45.79 -15.16 -19.79
C GLU A 189 -44.64 -14.44 -20.50
N LYS A 190 -44.74 -14.34 -21.83
CA LYS A 190 -43.78 -13.64 -22.68
C LYS A 190 -43.83 -12.14 -22.37
N ARG A 191 -42.75 -11.60 -21.78
CA ARG A 191 -42.52 -10.15 -21.75
C ARG A 191 -41.54 -9.74 -22.84
N ASP A 192 -41.98 -8.74 -23.59
CA ASP A 192 -41.35 -8.17 -24.77
C ASP A 192 -39.90 -7.72 -24.54
N VAL A 193 -39.00 -8.21 -25.42
CA VAL A 193 -37.56 -7.90 -25.42
C VAL A 193 -37.26 -6.79 -26.43
N ALA A 194 -38.02 -5.69 -26.39
CA ALA A 194 -37.89 -4.61 -27.37
C ALA A 194 -37.30 -3.29 -26.84
N ALA A 195 -36.82 -3.22 -25.58
CA ALA A 195 -36.45 -1.94 -24.95
C ALA A 195 -34.98 -1.78 -24.49
N VAL A 196 -34.06 -2.70 -24.81
CA VAL A 196 -32.65 -2.61 -24.32
C VAL A 196 -31.61 -2.33 -25.42
N ALA A 197 -32.04 -2.09 -26.67
CA ALA A 197 -31.12 -1.89 -27.81
C ALA A 197 -30.95 -0.41 -28.28
N LYS A 198 -31.20 0.60 -27.44
CA LYS A 198 -31.16 2.02 -27.86
C LYS A 198 -30.33 2.98 -27.00
N LEU A 199 -29.28 2.50 -26.33
CA LEU A 199 -28.34 3.37 -25.57
C LEU A 199 -26.86 3.02 -25.80
N GLY A 200 -26.45 3.10 -27.06
CA GLY A 200 -25.06 3.22 -27.49
C GLY A 200 -25.09 3.57 -28.97
N PRO A 201 -24.69 4.79 -29.41
CA PRO A 201 -23.49 5.53 -29.01
C PRO A 201 -23.71 7.05 -28.81
N MET A 202 -23.37 7.62 -27.65
CA MET A 202 -23.32 9.08 -27.48
C MET A 202 -22.27 9.52 -26.45
N ILE A 203 -21.08 8.95 -26.53
CA ILE A 203 -19.87 9.44 -25.83
C ILE A 203 -18.68 9.29 -26.77
N PHE A 204 -18.69 10.03 -27.89
CA PHE A 204 -17.50 10.28 -28.70
C PHE A 204 -17.72 11.51 -29.60
N ALA A 205 -17.86 12.69 -29.00
CA ALA A 205 -17.81 13.96 -29.72
C ALA A 205 -17.64 15.13 -28.72
N PHE A 206 -16.45 15.29 -28.14
CA PHE A 206 -16.03 16.59 -27.59
C PHE A 206 -14.52 16.64 -27.37
N HIS A 207 -13.74 16.67 -28.45
CA HIS A 207 -12.45 17.35 -28.50
C HIS A 207 -11.97 17.38 -29.94
N LEU A 208 -12.32 18.42 -30.69
CA LEU A 208 -11.61 18.95 -31.86
C LEU A 208 -12.38 20.20 -32.33
N ALA A 209 -12.12 21.33 -31.67
CA ALA A 209 -12.36 22.66 -32.22
C ALA A 209 -11.29 23.58 -31.63
N GLY A 210 -10.42 24.08 -32.50
CA GLY A 210 -9.33 24.96 -32.11
C GLY A 210 -9.74 26.43 -32.03
N ALA A 211 -8.73 27.21 -31.61
CA ALA A 211 -8.57 28.67 -31.62
C ALA A 211 -8.96 29.41 -30.32
N PRO A 212 -8.35 30.58 -30.00
CA PRO A 212 -7.03 31.10 -30.36
C PRO A 212 -6.17 31.47 -29.12
N ARG A 213 -4.88 31.76 -29.35
CA ARG A 213 -3.99 32.45 -28.40
C ARG A 213 -4.47 33.88 -28.21
N GLU A 214 -4.63 34.35 -26.97
CA GLU A 214 -4.28 35.71 -26.51
C GLU A 214 -4.42 35.91 -24.98
N ALA A 215 -3.39 36.51 -24.38
CA ALA A 215 -3.25 37.23 -23.09
C ALA A 215 -3.55 36.56 -21.72
N PRO A 216 -2.75 36.86 -20.66
CA PRO A 216 -2.92 36.29 -19.33
C PRO A 216 -4.02 37.04 -18.54
N ALA A 217 -5.17 36.40 -18.35
CA ALA A 217 -6.13 36.83 -17.33
C ALA A 217 -5.62 36.38 -15.95
N THR A 218 -5.46 37.33 -15.05
CA THR A 218 -5.04 37.09 -13.66
C THR A 218 -6.05 36.21 -12.93
N GLU A 219 -5.52 35.26 -12.16
CA GLU A 219 -6.21 34.23 -11.37
C GLU A 219 -7.32 34.79 -10.44
N THR A 220 -7.26 36.10 -10.17
CA THR A 220 -8.23 36.88 -9.39
C THR A 220 -9.63 36.98 -10.03
N ALA A 221 -9.73 37.08 -11.36
CA ALA A 221 -11.03 37.27 -12.03
C ALA A 221 -11.86 35.98 -12.04
N ALA A 222 -11.20 34.81 -12.11
CA ALA A 222 -11.87 33.51 -12.07
C ALA A 222 -12.41 33.19 -10.67
N THR A 223 -11.72 33.64 -9.63
CA THR A 223 -12.14 33.45 -8.23
C THR A 223 -13.33 34.35 -7.88
N GLU A 224 -13.34 35.60 -8.33
CA GLU A 224 -14.48 36.51 -8.13
C GLU A 224 -15.75 36.04 -8.87
N ALA A 225 -15.61 35.50 -10.08
CA ALA A 225 -16.74 34.96 -10.83
C ALA A 225 -17.36 33.72 -10.15
N LEU A 226 -16.52 32.88 -9.50
CA LEU A 226 -16.97 31.70 -8.78
C LEU A 226 -17.70 32.07 -7.47
N ASP A 227 -17.18 33.05 -6.73
CA ASP A 227 -17.82 33.54 -5.50
C ASP A 227 -19.17 34.23 -5.78
N LEU A 228 -19.26 34.95 -6.90
CA LEU A 228 -20.51 35.57 -7.34
C LEU A 228 -21.56 34.52 -7.77
N ALA A 229 -21.13 33.42 -8.40
CA ALA A 229 -22.00 32.31 -8.78
C ALA A 229 -22.53 31.56 -7.55
N LEU A 230 -21.66 31.28 -6.57
CA LEU A 230 -22.03 30.60 -5.32
C LEU A 230 -22.97 31.44 -4.46
N SER A 231 -22.74 32.75 -4.38
CA SER A 231 -23.61 33.67 -3.63
C SER A 231 -24.97 33.95 -4.31
N ARG A 232 -25.11 33.72 -5.62
CA ARG A 232 -26.43 33.70 -6.30
C ARG A 232 -27.17 32.38 -6.09
N ALA A 233 -26.46 31.25 -6.08
CA ALA A 233 -27.04 29.93 -5.83
C ALA A 233 -27.57 29.79 -4.39
N ALA A 234 -26.90 30.40 -3.41
CA ALA A 234 -27.36 30.41 -2.02
C ALA A 234 -28.66 31.20 -1.83
N ARG A 235 -28.80 32.36 -2.49
CA ARG A 235 -30.00 33.20 -2.41
C ARG A 235 -31.23 32.56 -3.04
N THR A 236 -31.06 31.89 -4.18
CA THR A 236 -32.15 31.15 -4.84
C THR A 236 -32.67 29.96 -4.02
N ALA A 237 -31.84 29.38 -3.14
CA ALA A 237 -32.26 28.31 -2.24
C ALA A 237 -33.06 28.82 -1.02
N ASP A 238 -32.74 30.01 -0.52
CA ASP A 238 -33.48 30.63 0.58
C ASP A 238 -34.83 31.22 0.09
N ASP A 239 -34.86 31.87 -1.07
CA ASP A 239 -36.09 32.39 -1.68
C ASP A 239 -37.10 31.26 -2.01
N ALA A 240 -36.60 30.05 -2.34
CA ALA A 240 -37.44 28.88 -2.60
C ALA A 240 -38.03 28.27 -1.31
N ARG A 241 -37.49 28.59 -0.12
CA ARG A 241 -37.99 28.10 1.17
C ARG A 241 -39.10 28.97 1.76
N GLU A 242 -39.14 30.26 1.43
CA GLU A 242 -40.16 31.19 1.94
C GLU A 242 -41.47 31.18 1.13
N ALA A 243 -41.49 30.59 -0.07
CA ALA A 243 -42.64 30.65 -0.98
C ALA A 243 -43.61 29.45 -0.92
N ALA A 244 -43.54 28.58 0.10
CA ALA A 244 -44.44 27.43 0.22
C ALA A 244 -45.67 27.76 1.09
N PRO A 245 -46.89 27.88 0.52
CA PRO A 245 -48.10 28.15 1.30
C PRO A 245 -48.54 26.91 2.08
N ALA A 246 -48.89 27.12 3.35
CA ALA A 246 -49.59 26.13 4.17
C ALA A 246 -51.04 25.97 3.67
N ALA A 247 -51.36 24.83 3.07
CA ALA A 247 -52.72 24.41 2.77
C ALA A 247 -52.88 22.91 3.07
N GLY A 248 -53.91 22.58 3.84
CA GLY A 248 -54.19 21.24 4.32
C GLY A 248 -55.14 20.42 3.44
N ALA A 249 -55.48 19.27 4.01
CA ALA A 249 -56.57 18.33 3.69
C ALA A 249 -56.41 17.40 2.47
N ASP A 250 -56.37 16.10 2.81
CA ASP A 250 -57.00 14.95 2.17
C ASP A 250 -57.08 14.88 0.63
N THR A 251 -56.43 13.88 0.04
CA THR A 251 -57.10 12.81 -0.74
C THR A 251 -56.11 11.82 -1.38
N ALA A 252 -56.55 10.56 -1.41
CA ALA A 252 -56.29 9.56 -2.44
C ALA A 252 -54.84 9.06 -2.68
N SER A 253 -54.60 7.91 -2.07
CA SER A 253 -53.69 6.84 -2.47
C SER A 253 -53.60 6.60 -3.99
N GLY A 254 -52.41 6.83 -4.55
CA GLY A 254 -51.91 6.15 -5.75
C GLY A 254 -50.65 5.35 -5.36
N PRO A 255 -50.47 4.10 -5.83
CA PRO A 255 -49.26 3.34 -5.53
C PRO A 255 -48.11 3.95 -6.36
N THR A 256 -47.39 4.87 -5.74
CA THR A 256 -46.13 5.35 -6.30
C THR A 256 -45.17 4.17 -6.28
N ASP A 257 -44.76 3.76 -7.46
CA ASP A 257 -43.76 2.73 -7.76
C ASP A 257 -42.38 3.20 -7.26
N GLN A 258 -42.26 3.38 -5.95
CA GLN A 258 -40.98 3.57 -5.29
C GLN A 258 -40.25 2.26 -5.42
N ALA A 259 -39.48 2.14 -6.51
CA ALA A 259 -38.48 1.11 -6.68
C ALA A 259 -37.62 1.08 -5.41
N ILE A 260 -37.96 0.15 -4.52
CA ILE A 260 -37.25 -0.10 -3.28
C ILE A 260 -35.86 -0.51 -3.72
N ALA A 261 -34.93 0.45 -3.72
CA ALA A 261 -33.52 0.21 -3.90
C ALA A 261 -33.10 -0.70 -2.74
N ARG A 262 -33.19 -2.01 -2.99
CA ARG A 262 -32.86 -3.05 -2.01
C ARG A 262 -31.41 -2.82 -1.63
N LYS A 263 -31.20 -2.23 -0.45
CA LYS A 263 -29.86 -2.07 0.12
C LYS A 263 -29.22 -3.45 0.08
N PRO A 264 -28.02 -3.60 -0.51
CA PRO A 264 -27.36 -4.89 -0.58
C PRO A 264 -27.26 -5.46 0.82
N GLY A 265 -27.68 -6.71 0.97
CA GLY A 265 -27.76 -7.35 2.28
C GLY A 265 -26.42 -7.29 3.03
N PRO A 266 -26.42 -7.30 4.37
CA PRO A 266 -25.24 -7.08 5.21
C PRO A 266 -24.07 -8.06 4.98
N VAL A 267 -24.29 -9.15 4.23
CA VAL A 267 -23.26 -10.11 3.82
C VAL A 267 -22.48 -9.61 2.59
N LEU A 268 -23.18 -9.05 1.60
CA LEU A 268 -22.57 -8.57 0.35
C LEU A 268 -21.70 -7.33 0.59
N SER A 269 -22.11 -6.46 1.51
CA SER A 269 -21.30 -5.29 1.91
C SER A 269 -20.01 -5.68 2.63
N LYS A 270 -20.05 -6.69 3.51
CA LYS A 270 -18.86 -7.21 4.20
C LYS A 270 -17.88 -7.89 3.23
N ALA A 271 -18.38 -8.68 2.29
CA ALA A 271 -17.55 -9.33 1.27
C ALA A 271 -16.86 -8.30 0.36
N ARG A 272 -17.60 -7.27 -0.08
CA ARG A 272 -17.04 -6.15 -0.86
C ARG A 272 -15.94 -5.42 -0.09
N ASP A 273 -16.17 -5.11 1.19
CA ASP A 273 -15.19 -4.42 2.02
C ASP A 273 -13.92 -5.26 2.23
N LEU A 274 -14.05 -6.58 2.37
CA LEU A 274 -12.91 -7.50 2.44
C LEU A 274 -12.15 -7.56 1.11
N GLY A 275 -12.87 -7.64 -0.02
CA GLY A 275 -12.26 -7.63 -1.35
C GLY A 275 -11.46 -6.35 -1.61
N LEU A 276 -12.04 -5.18 -1.32
CA LEU A 276 -11.35 -3.88 -1.44
C LEU A 276 -10.12 -3.80 -0.53
N ARG A 277 -10.16 -4.39 0.66
CA ARG A 277 -9.00 -4.49 1.55
C ARG A 277 -7.89 -5.31 0.93
N ILE A 278 -8.19 -6.53 0.49
CA ILE A 278 -7.21 -7.43 -0.13
C ILE A 278 -6.58 -6.75 -1.35
N ALA A 279 -7.39 -6.18 -2.23
CA ALA A 279 -6.91 -5.44 -3.40
C ALA A 279 -5.97 -4.28 -3.03
N THR A 280 -6.28 -3.55 -1.94
CA THR A 280 -5.41 -2.49 -1.42
C THR A 280 -4.05 -3.03 -0.99
N VAL A 281 -4.02 -4.19 -0.33
CA VAL A 281 -2.76 -4.82 0.10
C VAL A 281 -1.94 -5.27 -1.10
N VAL A 282 -2.58 -5.96 -2.04
CA VAL A 282 -1.91 -6.50 -3.24
C VAL A 282 -1.28 -5.35 -4.04
N ALA A 283 -2.02 -4.26 -4.25
CA ALA A 283 -1.49 -3.10 -4.96
C ALA A 283 -0.27 -2.50 -4.24
N ALA A 284 -0.33 -2.34 -2.91
CA ALA A 284 0.80 -1.83 -2.14
C ALA A 284 2.03 -2.76 -2.19
N VAL A 285 1.83 -4.09 -2.10
CA VAL A 285 2.92 -5.07 -2.20
C VAL A 285 3.54 -5.07 -3.60
N ALA A 286 2.72 -5.02 -4.65
CA ALA A 286 3.19 -4.99 -6.03
C ALA A 286 4.03 -3.74 -6.31
N THR A 287 3.56 -2.55 -5.91
CA THR A 287 4.34 -1.29 -6.02
C THR A 287 5.74 -1.43 -5.42
N VAL A 288 5.85 -2.12 -4.29
CA VAL A 288 7.10 -2.26 -3.55
C VAL A 288 8.04 -3.24 -4.23
N VAL A 289 7.52 -4.38 -4.66
CA VAL A 289 8.33 -5.37 -5.40
C VAL A 289 8.92 -4.71 -6.64
N LEU A 290 8.11 -3.93 -7.36
CA LEU A 290 8.56 -3.16 -8.53
C LEU A 290 9.63 -2.11 -8.14
N ALA A 291 9.42 -1.35 -7.06
CA ALA A 291 10.41 -0.37 -6.59
C ALA A 291 11.74 -1.01 -6.16
N VAL A 292 11.70 -2.17 -5.50
CA VAL A 292 12.90 -2.93 -5.13
C VAL A 292 13.62 -3.43 -6.38
N HIS A 293 12.90 -3.99 -7.34
CA HIS A 293 13.48 -4.43 -8.61
C HIS A 293 14.13 -3.27 -9.39
N ILE A 294 13.43 -2.14 -9.55
CA ILE A 294 14.01 -0.93 -10.17
C ILE A 294 15.30 -0.54 -9.45
N SER A 295 15.30 -0.56 -8.12
CA SER A 295 16.51 -0.25 -7.32
C SER A 295 17.65 -1.23 -7.63
N PHE A 296 17.38 -2.53 -7.76
CA PHE A 296 18.38 -3.53 -8.14
C PHE A 296 18.99 -3.26 -9.52
N VAL A 297 18.16 -2.95 -10.52
CA VAL A 297 18.66 -2.66 -11.88
C VAL A 297 19.47 -1.37 -11.90
N LEU A 298 18.97 -0.30 -11.27
CA LEU A 298 19.66 1.00 -11.22
C LEU A 298 21.03 0.90 -10.53
N LEU A 299 21.12 0.09 -9.47
CA LEU A 299 22.33 -0.09 -8.66
C LEU A 299 23.26 -1.18 -9.20
N GLY A 300 22.88 -1.90 -10.26
CA GLY A 300 23.67 -2.99 -10.82
C GLY A 300 23.85 -4.15 -9.84
N ALA A 301 22.77 -4.51 -9.13
CA ALA A 301 22.77 -5.65 -8.24
C ALA A 301 23.04 -6.96 -9.02
N ASN A 302 23.71 -7.92 -8.39
CA ASN A 302 24.05 -9.18 -9.04
C ASN A 302 22.80 -10.05 -9.27
N GLU A 303 22.40 -10.23 -10.52
CA GLU A 303 21.22 -11.04 -10.88
C GLU A 303 21.36 -12.53 -10.51
N HIS A 304 22.58 -13.04 -10.37
CA HIS A 304 22.82 -14.41 -9.90
C HIS A 304 22.59 -14.60 -8.39
N ASN A 305 22.40 -13.51 -7.64
CA ASN A 305 22.03 -13.61 -6.24
C ASN A 305 20.60 -14.13 -6.11
N VAL A 306 20.38 -15.14 -5.26
CA VAL A 306 19.07 -15.79 -5.05
C VAL A 306 17.99 -14.79 -4.63
N LEU A 307 18.37 -13.76 -3.88
CA LEU A 307 17.44 -12.72 -3.44
C LEU A 307 17.08 -11.76 -4.58
N VAL A 308 18.09 -11.31 -5.34
CA VAL A 308 17.87 -10.42 -6.49
C VAL A 308 17.00 -11.12 -7.54
N SER A 309 17.35 -12.34 -7.92
CA SER A 309 16.57 -13.16 -8.86
C SER A 309 15.14 -13.44 -8.37
N PHE A 310 14.93 -13.67 -7.07
CA PHE A 310 13.58 -13.80 -6.50
C PHE A 310 12.74 -12.55 -6.74
N PHE A 311 13.28 -11.36 -6.48
CA PHE A 311 12.57 -10.10 -6.69
C PHE A 311 12.38 -9.78 -8.17
N CYS A 312 13.36 -10.07 -9.04
CA CYS A 312 13.20 -9.93 -10.48
C CYS A 312 12.03 -10.79 -10.98
N ALA A 313 11.98 -12.07 -10.62
CA ALA A 313 10.88 -12.95 -11.01
C ALA A 313 9.50 -12.46 -10.54
N ARG A 314 9.41 -11.92 -9.30
CA ARG A 314 8.16 -11.34 -8.79
C ARG A 314 7.81 -10.02 -9.47
N ALA A 315 8.80 -9.21 -9.82
CA ALA A 315 8.58 -7.96 -10.52
C ALA A 315 8.03 -8.19 -11.93
N ASP A 316 8.50 -9.22 -12.64
CA ASP A 316 7.97 -9.61 -13.96
C ASP A 316 6.49 -10.03 -13.88
N GLU A 317 6.13 -10.80 -12.84
CA GLU A 317 4.73 -11.17 -12.59
C GLU A 317 3.84 -9.94 -12.31
N PHE A 318 4.36 -8.97 -11.55
CA PHE A 318 3.66 -7.73 -11.24
C PHE A 318 3.75 -6.67 -12.33
N ALA A 319 4.63 -6.80 -13.32
CA ALA A 319 4.73 -5.81 -14.40
C ALA A 319 3.47 -5.84 -15.29
N LEU A 320 2.62 -6.87 -15.22
CA LEU A 320 1.36 -6.97 -15.97
C LEU A 320 1.54 -6.74 -17.49
N GLY A 321 2.68 -7.18 -18.05
CA GLY A 321 3.02 -6.99 -19.46
C GLY A 321 3.66 -5.64 -19.79
N PHE A 322 3.90 -4.77 -18.81
CA PHE A 322 4.61 -3.50 -19.03
C PHE A 322 6.12 -3.68 -19.24
N GLN A 323 6.70 -4.85 -18.92
CA GLN A 323 8.16 -5.06 -18.90
C GLN A 323 8.88 -4.68 -20.21
N ASP A 324 8.20 -4.78 -21.36
CA ASP A 324 8.78 -4.57 -22.70
C ASP A 324 8.03 -3.51 -23.53
N VAL A 325 7.19 -2.66 -22.91
CA VAL A 325 6.40 -1.65 -23.65
C VAL A 325 7.31 -0.61 -24.29
N PHE A 326 8.37 -0.20 -23.59
CA PHE A 326 9.42 0.66 -24.12
C PHE A 326 10.75 -0.10 -24.16
N VAL A 327 11.19 -0.44 -25.36
CA VAL A 327 12.50 -1.07 -25.59
C VAL A 327 13.58 0.01 -25.59
N ASN A 328 14.53 -0.08 -24.67
CA ASN A 328 15.68 0.81 -24.58
C ASN A 328 16.97 -0.03 -24.47
N PRO A 329 18.04 0.29 -25.24
CA PRO A 329 19.31 -0.42 -25.12
C PRO A 329 19.97 -0.30 -23.73
N ASP A 330 19.64 0.73 -22.96
CA ASP A 330 20.05 0.83 -21.55
C ASP A 330 19.04 0.11 -20.63
N PRO A 331 19.44 -0.99 -19.96
CA PRO A 331 18.55 -1.73 -19.07
C PRO A 331 18.06 -0.90 -17.88
N ARG A 332 18.84 0.11 -17.44
CA ARG A 332 18.43 1.00 -16.33
C ARG A 332 17.28 1.90 -16.73
N ALA A 333 17.39 2.52 -17.90
CA ALA A 333 16.32 3.33 -18.47
C ALA A 333 15.07 2.48 -18.75
N SER A 334 15.25 1.27 -19.30
CA SER A 334 14.15 0.34 -19.55
C SER A 334 13.43 -0.04 -18.24
N ALA A 335 14.17 -0.45 -17.21
CA ALA A 335 13.59 -0.81 -15.92
C ALA A 335 12.83 0.36 -15.27
N LEU A 336 13.44 1.55 -15.26
CA LEU A 336 12.84 2.75 -14.68
C LEU A 336 11.53 3.13 -15.36
N VAL A 337 11.46 3.06 -16.70
CA VAL A 337 10.25 3.41 -17.46
C VAL A 337 9.20 2.31 -17.34
N ASN A 338 9.55 1.07 -17.68
CA ASN A 338 8.58 -0.02 -17.81
C ASN A 338 8.01 -0.45 -16.46
N TYR A 339 8.88 -0.80 -15.50
CA TYR A 339 8.45 -1.20 -14.16
C TYR A 339 7.98 0.01 -13.34
N GLY A 340 8.50 1.21 -13.64
CA GLY A 340 8.00 2.45 -13.04
C GLY A 340 6.56 2.76 -13.43
N LEU A 341 6.19 2.60 -14.71
CA LEU A 341 4.82 2.75 -15.18
C LEU A 341 3.88 1.71 -14.55
N ALA A 342 4.31 0.44 -14.46
CA ALA A 342 3.56 -0.58 -13.71
C ALA A 342 3.37 -0.17 -12.23
N GLY A 343 4.42 0.35 -11.60
CA GLY A 343 4.39 0.84 -10.22
C GLY A 343 3.39 1.99 -10.03
N LEU A 344 3.38 2.94 -10.96
CA LEU A 344 2.41 4.05 -10.98
C LEU A 344 0.98 3.54 -11.14
N LEU A 345 0.73 2.55 -12.00
CA LEU A 345 -0.59 1.93 -12.15
C LEU A 345 -1.09 1.35 -10.83
N TYR A 346 -0.24 0.62 -10.09
CA TYR A 346 -0.61 0.12 -8.76
C TYR A 346 -0.83 1.23 -7.73
N LEU A 347 -0.05 2.31 -7.78
CA LEU A 347 -0.25 3.47 -6.91
C LEU A 347 -1.60 4.15 -7.18
N PHE A 348 -1.97 4.34 -8.44
CA PHE A 348 -3.28 4.88 -8.83
C PHE A 348 -4.41 3.94 -8.39
N ALA A 349 -4.29 2.64 -8.67
CA ALA A 349 -5.26 1.64 -8.25
C ALA A 349 -5.43 1.63 -6.72
N TRP A 350 -4.34 1.65 -5.96
CA TRP A 350 -4.37 1.76 -4.51
C TRP A 350 -5.10 3.04 -4.07
N ARG A 351 -4.75 4.20 -4.62
CA ARG A 351 -5.38 5.46 -4.25
C ARG A 351 -6.88 5.47 -4.56
N ALA A 352 -7.29 4.92 -5.70
CA ALA A 352 -8.70 4.76 -6.05
C ALA A 352 -9.43 3.82 -5.08
N LEU A 353 -8.85 2.66 -4.77
CA LEU A 353 -9.40 1.69 -3.80
C LEU A 353 -9.57 2.30 -2.40
N VAL A 354 -8.66 3.18 -1.97
CA VAL A 354 -8.79 3.89 -0.69
C VAL A 354 -9.95 4.90 -0.71
N HIS A 355 -10.18 5.58 -1.84
CA HIS A 355 -11.31 6.51 -1.98
C HIS A 355 -12.65 5.79 -1.99
N LEU A 356 -12.74 4.67 -2.70
CA LEU A 356 -13.95 3.83 -2.74
C LEU A 356 -14.37 3.26 -1.38
N ARG A 357 -13.48 3.31 -0.37
CA ARG A 357 -13.75 2.85 1.00
C ARG A 357 -14.27 3.94 1.93
N LYS A 358 -14.18 5.22 1.57
CA LYS A 358 -14.75 6.29 2.39
C LYS A 358 -16.27 6.30 2.18
N PRO A 359 -17.09 6.16 3.24
CA PRO A 359 -18.52 6.42 3.10
C PRO A 359 -18.70 7.90 2.72
N THR A 360 -19.38 8.15 1.61
CA THR A 360 -19.86 9.48 1.20
C THR A 360 -20.93 9.98 2.14
#